data_AF-A0A382PNG7-F1
#
_entry.id   AF-A0A382PNG7-F1
#
_cell.length_a   1.000
_cell.length_b   1.000
_cell.length_c   1.000
_cell.angle_alpha   90.00
_cell.angle_beta   90.00
_cell.angle_gamma   90.00
#
_symmetry.space_group_name_H-M   'P 1'
#
loop_
_entity.id
_entity.type
_entity.pdbx_description
1 polymer ?
#
loop_
_entity_poly.entity_id
_entity_poly.type
_entity_poly.pdbx_seq_one_letter_code
_entity_poly.pdbx_strand_id
1 'polypeptide(L)'
;MFTFGFLTLYFIHEVALPGSAFDDSFIQWGLFFICLFIGTFAYGVVGEQKFCNAIHKLKNISSDVKSEEVFDGYQAVHDFTYSSYFLPGKGKRLRDDVILKFANYLLFVGRKDSRAQKIFLKAFLLRPEDSSYRTPLLSVFKEYDDLTNEEIDLLLVILQADGYKDDAIVNNLTALFMEKRLFISKTEPI
;
A
#
# COMPACT_ATOMS: atom_id res chain seq x y z
N MET A 1 22.83 25.79 23.56
CA MET A 1 23.19 26.73 22.47
C MET A 1 22.00 27.58 22.03
N PHE A 2 20.80 27.01 21.83
CA PHE A 2 19.57 27.78 21.52
C PHE A 2 19.05 28.71 22.64
N THR A 3 19.25 28.33 23.90
CA THR A 3 18.80 29.12 25.06
C THR A 3 19.53 30.45 25.22
N PHE A 4 20.81 30.50 24.84
CA PHE A 4 21.63 31.71 24.92
C PHE A 4 21.22 32.72 23.84
N GLY A 5 20.92 32.24 22.62
CA GLY A 5 20.42 33.08 21.53
C GLY A 5 19.08 33.76 21.87
N PHE A 6 18.14 33.00 22.47
CA PHE A 6 16.85 33.53 22.90
C PHE A 6 16.98 34.61 23.98
N LEU A 7 17.82 34.36 25.00
CA LEU A 7 18.10 35.34 26.07
C LEU A 7 18.74 36.63 25.56
N THR A 8 19.62 36.53 24.57
CA THR A 8 20.31 37.70 23.98
C THR A 8 19.34 38.54 23.15
N LEU A 9 18.48 37.89 22.34
CA LEU A 9 17.41 38.55 21.58
C LEU A 9 16.39 39.21 22.50
N TYR A 10 15.99 38.53 23.58
CA TYR A 10 15.06 39.07 24.57
C TYR A 10 15.64 40.32 25.27
N PHE A 11 16.91 40.28 25.67
CA PHE A 11 17.57 41.42 26.32
C PHE A 11 17.69 42.64 25.40
N ILE A 12 18.01 42.43 24.11
CA ILE A 12 18.04 43.51 23.12
C ILE A 12 16.63 44.09 22.90
N HIS A 13 15.62 43.24 22.83
CA HIS A 13 14.23 43.65 22.62
C HIS A 13 13.67 44.47 23.80
N GLU A 14 13.86 44.00 25.03
CA GLU A 14 13.32 44.64 26.24
C GLU A 14 14.14 45.87 26.69
N VAL A 15 15.47 45.80 26.63
CA VAL A 15 16.35 46.81 27.24
C VAL A 15 16.85 47.83 26.22
N ALA A 16 17.14 47.43 24.97
CA ALA A 16 17.75 48.32 23.99
C ALA A 16 16.73 49.08 23.11
N LEU A 17 15.52 48.54 22.90
CA LEU A 17 14.49 49.15 22.04
C LEU A 17 13.07 49.03 22.63
N PRO A 18 12.81 49.61 23.82
CA PRO A 18 11.49 49.57 24.44
C PRO A 18 10.46 50.27 23.54
N GLY A 19 9.42 49.53 23.13
CA GLY A 19 8.32 50.04 22.30
C GLY A 19 8.50 49.89 20.79
N SER A 20 9.54 49.18 20.32
CA SER A 20 9.62 48.80 18.89
C SER A 20 8.68 47.62 18.59
N ALA A 21 7.69 47.83 17.74
CA ALA A 21 6.90 46.75 17.16
C ALA A 21 7.71 46.15 16.00
N PHE A 22 8.43 45.07 16.24
CA PHE A 22 9.06 44.33 15.15
C PHE A 22 7.97 43.70 14.29
N ASP A 23 7.99 44.01 12.99
CA ASP A 23 7.10 43.39 12.02
C ASP A 23 7.56 41.94 11.80
N ASP A 24 7.03 41.04 12.63
CA ASP A 24 7.27 39.59 12.58
C ASP A 24 6.83 38.95 11.26
N SER A 25 6.16 39.71 10.38
CA SER A 25 5.80 39.30 9.01
C SER A 25 7.00 38.76 8.25
N PHE A 26 8.18 39.38 8.36
CA PHE A 26 9.37 38.90 7.64
C PHE A 26 9.84 37.53 8.12
N ILE A 27 9.84 37.29 9.44
CA ILE A 27 10.21 36.00 10.03
C ILE A 27 9.15 34.96 9.69
N GLN A 28 7.86 35.31 9.76
CA GLN A 28 6.75 34.43 9.43
C GLN A 28 6.78 34.00 7.96
N TRP A 29 7.02 34.93 7.03
CA TRP A 29 7.22 34.63 5.61
C TRP A 29 8.47 33.77 5.39
N GLY A 30 9.59 34.07 6.06
CA GLY A 30 10.80 33.25 6.00
C GLY A 30 10.56 31.81 6.44
N LEU A 31 9.85 31.61 7.56
CA LEU A 31 9.52 30.30 8.09
C LEU A 31 8.52 29.56 7.17
N PHE A 32 7.55 30.28 6.60
CA PHE A 32 6.64 29.74 5.60
C PHE A 32 7.38 29.23 4.35
N PHE A 33 8.32 30.01 3.80
CA PHE A 33 9.12 29.59 2.65
C PHE A 33 10.02 28.39 2.96
N ILE A 34 10.63 28.34 4.14
CA ILE A 34 11.45 27.20 4.57
C ILE A 34 10.57 25.94 4.69
N CYS A 35 9.40 26.05 5.33
CA CYS A 35 8.45 24.93 5.45
C CYS A 35 7.92 24.48 4.09
N LEU A 36 7.63 25.40 3.18
CA LEU A 36 7.18 25.09 1.82
C LEU A 36 8.30 24.43 1.01
N PHE A 37 9.52 24.93 1.12
CA PHE A 37 10.68 24.40 0.40
C PHE A 37 11.06 23.02 0.91
N ILE A 38 11.25 22.84 2.22
CA ILE A 38 11.50 21.53 2.83
C ILE A 38 10.34 20.59 2.54
N GLY A 39 9.10 21.09 2.66
CA GLY A 39 7.90 20.33 2.38
C GLY A 39 7.86 19.78 0.96
N THR A 40 8.19 20.62 -0.03
CA THR A 40 8.09 20.25 -1.45
C THR A 40 9.31 19.48 -1.95
N PHE A 41 10.53 19.86 -1.53
CA PHE A 41 11.76 19.21 -1.97
C PHE A 41 12.02 17.90 -1.23
N ALA A 42 11.86 17.87 0.10
CA ALA A 42 12.08 16.65 0.86
C ALA A 42 10.94 15.64 0.64
N TYR A 43 9.67 16.06 0.70
CA TYR A 43 8.51 15.15 0.52
C TYR A 43 8.03 15.01 -0.94
N GLY A 44 8.77 15.53 -1.92
CA GLY A 44 8.42 15.40 -3.33
C GLY A 44 9.57 14.79 -4.11
N VAL A 45 10.59 15.61 -4.37
CA VAL A 45 11.68 15.29 -5.31
C VAL A 45 12.60 14.20 -4.77
N VAL A 46 13.05 14.33 -3.51
CA VAL A 46 13.98 13.35 -2.90
C VAL A 46 13.29 11.99 -2.71
N GLY A 47 12.03 11.99 -2.27
CA GLY A 47 11.22 10.79 -2.13
C GLY A 47 11.07 10.04 -3.44
N GLU A 48 10.67 10.74 -4.50
CA GLU A 48 10.48 10.17 -5.83
C GLU A 48 11.76 9.59 -6.41
N GLN A 49 12.88 10.31 -6.30
CA GLN A 49 14.17 9.80 -6.79
C GLN A 49 14.62 8.55 -6.03
N LYS A 50 14.48 8.52 -4.70
CA LYS A 50 14.79 7.33 -3.89
C LYS A 50 13.90 6.15 -4.27
N PHE A 51 12.62 6.39 -4.56
CA PHE A 51 11.68 5.34 -4.96
C PHE A 51 12.01 4.79 -6.34
N CYS A 52 12.27 5.67 -7.33
CA CYS A 52 12.71 5.25 -8.65
C CYS A 52 13.99 4.42 -8.58
N ASN A 53 14.96 4.81 -7.75
CA ASN A 53 16.18 4.04 -7.53
C ASN A 53 15.90 2.67 -6.88
N ALA A 54 14.98 2.59 -5.92
CA ALA A 54 14.60 1.33 -5.28
C ALA A 54 13.91 0.37 -6.27
N ILE A 55 12.98 0.88 -7.10
CA ILE A 55 12.39 0.11 -8.19
C ILE A 55 13.44 -0.34 -9.20
N HIS A 56 14.38 0.54 -9.57
CA HIS A 56 15.44 0.19 -10.51
C HIS A 56 16.33 -0.94 -9.97
N LYS A 57 16.66 -0.90 -8.68
CA LYS A 57 17.38 -1.99 -8.01
C LYS A 57 16.59 -3.28 -8.08
N LEU A 58 15.30 -3.25 -7.75
CA LEU A 58 14.42 -4.43 -7.82
C LEU A 58 14.34 -5.02 -9.24
N LYS A 59 14.28 -4.17 -10.27
CA LYS A 59 14.23 -4.60 -11.68
C LYS A 59 15.54 -5.22 -12.17
N ASN A 60 16.67 -4.76 -11.63
CA ASN A 60 18.00 -5.22 -12.03
C ASN A 60 18.52 -6.41 -11.21
N ILE A 61 17.69 -7.00 -10.34
CA ILE A 61 18.05 -8.24 -9.65
C ILE A 61 18.22 -9.34 -10.70
N SER A 62 19.41 -9.95 -10.75
CA SER A 62 19.74 -11.02 -11.69
C SER A 62 18.79 -12.21 -11.51
N SER A 63 18.45 -12.90 -12.59
CA SER A 63 17.59 -14.09 -12.56
C SER A 63 18.17 -15.26 -11.75
N ASP A 64 19.47 -15.19 -11.39
CA ASP A 64 20.19 -16.17 -10.55
C ASP A 64 20.05 -15.89 -9.03
N VAL A 65 19.38 -14.79 -8.65
CA VAL A 65 19.24 -14.40 -7.25
C VAL A 65 18.15 -15.22 -6.55
N LYS A 66 18.38 -15.53 -5.28
CA LYS A 66 17.42 -16.24 -4.42
C LYS A 66 16.10 -15.47 -4.36
N SER A 67 14.97 -16.17 -4.48
CA SER A 67 13.66 -15.53 -4.46
C SER A 67 13.36 -14.75 -3.18
N GLU A 68 14.00 -15.08 -2.07
CA GLU A 68 13.86 -14.34 -0.81
C GLU A 68 14.31 -12.89 -0.96
N GLU A 69 15.46 -12.65 -1.59
CA GLU A 69 15.97 -11.29 -1.82
C GLU A 69 15.05 -10.46 -2.72
N VAL A 70 14.39 -11.11 -3.68
CA VAL A 70 13.40 -10.47 -4.57
C VAL A 70 12.16 -10.04 -3.78
N PHE A 71 11.68 -10.89 -2.87
CA PHE A 71 10.55 -10.56 -1.99
C PHE A 71 10.92 -9.48 -0.97
N ASP A 72 12.12 -9.52 -0.39
CA ASP A 72 12.60 -8.49 0.54
C ASP A 72 12.75 -7.13 -0.17
N GLY A 73 13.28 -7.14 -1.40
CA GLY A 73 13.35 -5.96 -2.26
C GLY A 73 11.96 -5.39 -2.57
N TYR A 74 10.99 -6.26 -2.90
CA TYR A 74 9.60 -5.84 -3.08
C TYR A 74 9.01 -5.23 -1.80
N GLN A 75 9.18 -5.89 -0.66
CA GLN A 75 8.64 -5.44 0.62
C GLN A 75 9.22 -4.07 0.99
N ALA A 76 10.53 -3.86 0.79
CA ALA A 76 11.18 -2.58 1.00
C ALA A 76 10.59 -1.46 0.11
N VAL A 77 10.37 -1.73 -1.18
CA VAL A 77 9.75 -0.76 -2.10
C VAL A 77 8.30 -0.48 -1.71
N HIS A 78 7.54 -1.52 -1.38
CA HIS A 78 6.15 -1.41 -0.95
C HIS A 78 6.04 -0.58 0.35
N ASP A 79 6.87 -0.84 1.35
CA ASP A 79 6.86 -0.10 2.62
C ASP A 79 7.33 1.34 2.44
N PHE A 80 8.23 1.59 1.48
CA PHE A 80 8.63 2.95 1.12
C PHE A 80 7.45 3.79 0.61
N THR A 81 6.43 3.18 -0.02
CA THR A 81 5.21 3.91 -0.45
C THR A 81 4.36 4.43 0.70
N TYR A 82 4.53 3.90 1.91
CA TYR A 82 3.87 4.38 3.14
C TYR A 82 4.67 5.45 3.88
N SER A 83 5.89 5.74 3.43
CA SER A 83 6.72 6.74 4.08
C SER A 83 6.13 8.15 3.94
N SER A 84 6.51 9.04 4.85
CA SER A 84 6.12 10.45 4.83
C SER A 84 6.68 11.22 3.63
N TYR A 85 7.54 10.60 2.82
CA TYR A 85 8.06 11.15 1.57
C TYR A 85 7.01 11.31 0.47
N PHE A 86 5.77 10.84 0.66
CA PHE A 86 4.72 10.96 -0.33
C PHE A 86 3.45 11.53 0.27
N LEU A 87 2.78 12.42 -0.47
CA LEU A 87 1.38 12.74 -0.20
C LEU A 87 0.55 11.45 -0.25
N PRO A 88 -0.47 11.28 0.62
CA PRO A 88 -1.22 10.03 0.75
C PRO A 88 -1.78 9.50 -0.58
N GLY A 89 -2.30 10.39 -1.44
CA GLY A 89 -2.81 10.02 -2.77
C GLY A 89 -1.72 9.54 -3.73
N LYS A 90 -0.53 10.16 -3.70
CA LYS A 90 0.61 9.74 -4.53
C LYS A 90 1.18 8.42 -4.03
N GLY A 91 1.37 8.28 -2.72
CA GLY A 91 1.82 7.04 -2.08
C GLY A 91 0.90 5.86 -2.42
N LYS A 92 -0.43 6.05 -2.36
CA LYS A 92 -1.40 5.03 -2.79
C LYS A 92 -1.20 4.62 -4.25
N ARG A 93 -1.11 5.57 -5.19
CA ARG A 93 -0.92 5.27 -6.62
C ARG A 93 0.37 4.48 -6.87
N LEU A 94 1.48 4.87 -6.22
CA LEU A 94 2.75 4.16 -6.33
C LEU A 94 2.66 2.74 -5.76
N ARG A 95 1.96 2.57 -4.65
CA ARG A 95 1.72 1.26 -4.04
C ARG A 95 0.92 0.34 -4.95
N ASP A 96 -0.18 0.84 -5.51
CA ASP A 96 -1.03 0.07 -6.41
C ASP A 96 -0.24 -0.39 -7.65
N ASP A 97 0.59 0.49 -8.22
CA ASP A 97 1.49 0.16 -9.35
C ASP A 97 2.55 -0.89 -8.98
N VAL A 98 3.17 -0.78 -7.80
CA VAL A 98 4.16 -1.75 -7.31
C VAL A 98 3.54 -3.13 -7.10
N ILE A 99 2.34 -3.20 -6.52
CA ILE A 99 1.59 -4.46 -6.34
C ILE A 99 1.36 -5.14 -7.70
N LEU A 100 0.83 -4.40 -8.68
CA LEU A 100 0.52 -4.94 -10.01
C LEU A 100 1.79 -5.41 -10.75
N LYS A 101 2.86 -4.62 -10.73
CA LYS A 101 4.13 -4.98 -11.38
C LYS A 101 4.73 -6.24 -10.77
N PHE A 102 4.70 -6.37 -9.46
CA PHE A 102 5.25 -7.54 -8.79
C PHE A 102 4.37 -8.78 -8.97
N ALA A 103 3.04 -8.63 -8.98
CA ALA A 103 2.14 -9.71 -9.34
C ALA A 103 2.40 -10.24 -10.75
N ASN A 104 2.61 -9.35 -11.73
CA ASN A 104 2.97 -9.73 -13.10
C ASN A 104 4.30 -10.47 -13.18
N TYR A 105 5.30 -10.04 -12.40
CA TYR A 105 6.56 -10.75 -12.28
C TYR A 105 6.38 -12.17 -11.70
N LEU A 106 5.58 -12.32 -10.65
CA LEU A 106 5.30 -13.63 -10.05
C LEU A 106 4.56 -14.57 -11.01
N LEU A 107 3.61 -14.03 -11.79
CA LEU A 107 2.96 -14.77 -12.88
C LEU A 107 3.98 -15.24 -13.91
N PHE A 108 4.87 -14.34 -14.35
CA PHE A 108 5.89 -14.63 -15.35
C PHE A 108 6.87 -15.73 -14.89
N VAL A 109 7.30 -15.71 -13.62
CA VAL A 109 8.18 -16.74 -13.04
C VAL A 109 7.41 -18.00 -12.63
N GLY A 110 6.08 -18.00 -12.71
CA GLY A 110 5.23 -19.14 -12.36
C GLY A 110 5.22 -19.47 -10.87
N ARG A 111 5.51 -18.51 -9.99
CA ARG A 111 5.51 -18.69 -8.53
C ARG A 111 4.08 -18.73 -7.98
N LYS A 112 3.78 -19.72 -7.14
CA LYS A 112 2.43 -19.95 -6.56
C LYS A 112 2.42 -20.19 -5.04
N ASP A 113 3.52 -19.87 -4.35
CA ASP A 113 3.61 -20.04 -2.90
C ASP A 113 2.64 -19.11 -2.12
N SER A 114 2.50 -19.34 -0.82
CA SER A 114 1.58 -18.57 0.04
C SER A 114 1.90 -17.07 0.11
N ARG A 115 3.15 -16.66 -0.14
CA ARG A 115 3.52 -15.24 -0.23
C ARG A 115 3.05 -14.64 -1.55
N ALA A 116 3.21 -15.37 -2.65
CA ALA A 116 2.72 -14.98 -3.96
C ALA A 116 1.19 -14.86 -3.98
N GLN A 117 0.47 -15.78 -3.33
CA GLN A 117 -1.00 -15.73 -3.21
C GLN A 117 -1.50 -14.43 -2.59
N LYS A 118 -0.87 -13.96 -1.50
CA LYS A 118 -1.23 -12.67 -0.88
C LYS A 118 -1.09 -11.49 -1.84
N ILE A 119 -0.10 -11.55 -2.73
CA ILE A 119 0.15 -10.50 -3.72
C ILE A 119 -0.84 -10.61 -4.88
N PHE A 120 -1.15 -11.82 -5.34
CA PHE A 120 -2.21 -12.03 -6.33
C PHE A 120 -3.57 -11.56 -5.82
N LEU A 121 -3.90 -11.80 -4.55
CA LEU A 121 -5.14 -11.30 -3.96
C LEU A 121 -5.18 -9.77 -3.96
N LYS A 122 -4.09 -9.11 -3.54
CA LYS A 122 -4.00 -7.65 -3.59
C LYS A 122 -4.14 -7.12 -5.02
N ALA A 123 -3.50 -7.75 -6.01
CA ALA A 123 -3.59 -7.37 -7.40
C ALA A 123 -5.00 -7.57 -7.98
N PHE A 124 -5.64 -8.70 -7.65
CA PHE A 124 -7.02 -8.99 -8.03
C PHE A 124 -8.00 -7.98 -7.43
N LEU A 125 -7.86 -7.61 -6.16
CA LEU A 125 -8.71 -6.58 -5.54
C LEU A 125 -8.53 -5.18 -6.17
N LEU A 126 -7.35 -4.90 -6.76
CA LEU A 126 -7.11 -3.67 -7.50
C LEU A 126 -7.70 -3.71 -8.92
N ARG A 127 -7.79 -4.90 -9.53
CA ARG A 127 -8.26 -5.14 -10.90
C ARG A 127 -9.01 -6.48 -10.98
N PRO A 128 -10.26 -6.56 -10.46
CA PRO A 128 -11.00 -7.81 -10.42
C PRO A 128 -11.37 -8.32 -11.82
N GLU A 129 -11.41 -7.43 -12.82
CA GLU A 129 -11.66 -7.79 -14.21
C GLU A 129 -10.48 -8.53 -14.86
N ASP A 130 -9.28 -8.46 -14.27
CA ASP A 130 -8.10 -9.15 -14.78
C ASP A 130 -8.08 -10.61 -14.30
N SER A 131 -8.53 -11.51 -15.17
CA SER A 131 -8.58 -12.94 -14.90
C SER A 131 -7.21 -13.57 -14.65
N SER A 132 -6.11 -12.89 -15.01
CA SER A 132 -4.74 -13.43 -14.88
C SER A 132 -4.37 -13.73 -13.43
N TYR A 133 -4.89 -12.95 -12.47
CA TYR A 133 -4.65 -13.16 -11.04
C TYR A 133 -5.64 -14.13 -10.40
N ARG A 134 -6.79 -14.36 -11.04
CA ARG A 134 -7.82 -15.29 -10.55
C ARG A 134 -7.34 -16.73 -10.62
N THR A 135 -6.77 -17.16 -11.74
CA THR A 135 -6.30 -18.53 -11.94
C THR A 135 -5.32 -19.01 -10.85
N PRO A 136 -4.25 -18.28 -10.49
CA PRO A 136 -3.37 -18.71 -9.40
C PRO A 136 -4.06 -18.70 -8.03
N LEU A 137 -5.02 -17.81 -7.78
CA LEU A 137 -5.80 -17.80 -6.53
C LEU A 137 -6.71 -19.03 -6.41
N LEU A 138 -7.40 -19.39 -7.49
CA LEU A 138 -8.26 -20.58 -7.50
C LEU A 138 -7.46 -21.89 -7.44
N SER A 139 -6.21 -21.89 -7.92
CA SER A 139 -5.36 -23.10 -7.91
C SER A 139 -4.93 -23.57 -6.51
N VAL A 140 -5.21 -22.78 -5.48
CA VAL A 140 -4.91 -23.12 -4.07
C VAL A 140 -5.95 -24.07 -3.51
N PHE A 141 -7.19 -23.96 -3.98
CA PHE A 141 -8.29 -24.80 -3.53
C PHE A 141 -8.10 -26.20 -4.12
N LYS A 142 -7.89 -27.18 -3.24
CA LYS A 142 -7.63 -28.58 -3.63
C LYS A 142 -8.85 -29.20 -4.30
N GLU A 143 -10.00 -29.10 -3.64
CA GLU A 143 -11.33 -29.50 -4.10
C GLU A 143 -12.34 -28.55 -3.45
N TYR A 144 -13.37 -28.12 -4.21
CA TYR A 144 -14.38 -27.19 -3.70
C TYR A 144 -15.24 -27.79 -2.58
N ASP A 145 -15.21 -29.11 -2.39
CA ASP A 145 -16.01 -29.83 -1.40
C ASP A 145 -15.37 -29.85 0.01
N ASP A 146 -14.04 -29.64 0.14
CA ASP A 146 -13.33 -29.66 1.44
C ASP A 146 -12.59 -28.33 1.72
N LEU A 147 -13.34 -27.23 1.60
CA LEU A 147 -12.82 -25.89 1.88
C LEU A 147 -12.84 -25.59 3.38
N THR A 148 -11.70 -25.11 3.89
CA THR A 148 -11.57 -24.50 5.21
C THR A 148 -12.34 -23.17 5.28
N ASN A 149 -12.60 -22.67 6.49
CA ASN A 149 -13.29 -21.38 6.66
C ASN A 149 -12.53 -20.22 6.02
N GLU A 150 -11.20 -20.23 6.08
CA GLU A 150 -10.33 -19.21 5.48
C GLU A 150 -10.39 -19.23 3.94
N GLU A 151 -10.51 -20.41 3.36
CA GLU A 151 -10.68 -20.60 1.92
C GLU A 151 -12.06 -20.16 1.44
N ILE A 152 -13.11 -20.42 2.24
CA ILE A 152 -14.46 -19.92 1.99
C ILE A 152 -14.47 -18.38 2.03
N ASP A 153 -13.86 -17.77 3.04
CA ASP A 153 -13.75 -16.31 3.15
C ASP A 153 -13.01 -15.71 1.94
N LEU A 154 -11.92 -16.35 1.49
CA LEU A 154 -11.19 -15.93 0.30
C LEU A 154 -12.06 -16.02 -0.97
N LEU A 155 -12.81 -17.10 -1.14
CA LEU A 155 -13.73 -17.27 -2.28
C LEU A 155 -14.85 -16.23 -2.26
N LEU A 156 -15.41 -15.90 -1.09
CA LEU A 156 -16.39 -14.84 -0.94
C LEU A 156 -15.82 -13.48 -1.34
N VAL A 157 -14.60 -13.17 -0.91
CA VAL A 157 -13.91 -11.92 -1.30
C VAL A 157 -13.70 -11.87 -2.80
N ILE A 158 -13.27 -12.97 -3.43
CA ILE A 158 -13.09 -13.06 -4.88
C ILE A 158 -14.42 -12.84 -5.60
N LEU A 159 -15.47 -13.54 -5.16
CA LEU A 159 -16.80 -13.48 -5.76
C LEU A 159 -17.41 -12.08 -5.63
N GLN A 160 -17.27 -11.45 -4.46
CA GLN A 160 -17.75 -10.09 -4.23
C GLN A 160 -17.03 -9.08 -5.11
N ALA A 161 -15.70 -9.20 -5.24
CA ALA A 161 -14.90 -8.30 -6.07
C ALA A 161 -15.20 -8.46 -7.57
N ASP A 162 -15.53 -9.68 -8.03
CA ASP A 162 -15.95 -9.96 -9.41
C ASP A 162 -17.44 -9.63 -9.68
N GLY A 163 -18.17 -9.14 -8.66
CA GLY A 163 -19.59 -8.80 -8.78
C GLY A 163 -20.50 -10.02 -9.01
N TYR A 164 -20.19 -11.14 -8.37
CA TYR A 164 -20.99 -12.38 -8.37
C TYR A 164 -21.18 -13.03 -9.76
N LYS A 165 -20.25 -12.82 -10.68
CA LYS A 165 -20.37 -13.29 -12.07
C LYS A 165 -20.00 -14.76 -12.30
N ASP A 166 -19.35 -15.41 -11.35
CA ASP A 166 -18.87 -16.78 -11.54
C ASP A 166 -19.86 -17.80 -10.98
N ASP A 167 -20.67 -18.33 -11.89
CA ASP A 167 -21.69 -19.34 -11.60
C ASP A 167 -21.10 -20.62 -10.99
N ALA A 168 -19.86 -20.99 -11.33
CA ALA A 168 -19.24 -22.20 -10.77
C ALA A 168 -18.89 -21.99 -9.30
N ILE A 169 -18.31 -20.84 -8.95
CA ILE A 169 -18.02 -20.49 -7.55
C ILE A 169 -19.33 -20.32 -6.76
N VAL A 170 -20.34 -19.66 -7.34
CA VAL A 170 -21.66 -19.48 -6.70
C VAL A 170 -22.32 -20.83 -6.40
N ASN A 171 -22.35 -21.73 -7.39
CA ASN A 171 -22.97 -23.04 -7.22
C ASN A 171 -22.23 -23.89 -6.18
N ASN A 172 -20.90 -23.88 -6.19
CA ASN A 172 -20.10 -24.62 -5.20
C ASN A 172 -20.25 -24.05 -3.79
N LEU A 173 -20.19 -22.72 -3.62
CA LEU A 173 -20.43 -22.10 -2.31
C LEU A 173 -21.86 -22.36 -1.82
N THR A 174 -22.85 -22.35 -2.70
CA THR A 174 -24.23 -22.65 -2.34
C THR A 174 -24.37 -24.08 -1.86
N ALA A 175 -23.80 -25.05 -2.58
CA ALA A 175 -23.78 -26.46 -2.17
C ALA A 175 -23.11 -26.63 -0.79
N LEU A 176 -21.95 -26.00 -0.59
CA LEU A 176 -21.20 -26.07 0.66
C LEU A 176 -21.96 -25.42 1.83
N PHE A 177 -22.62 -24.28 1.60
CA PHE A 177 -23.45 -23.64 2.62
C PHE A 177 -24.70 -24.46 2.97
N MET A 178 -25.30 -25.15 1.97
CA MET A 178 -26.41 -26.08 2.19
C MET A 178 -25.96 -27.26 3.07
N GLU A 179 -24.80 -27.85 2.76
CA GLU A 179 -24.25 -28.99 3.50
C GLU A 179 -23.86 -28.63 4.93
N LYS A 180 -23.16 -27.49 5.11
CA LYS A 180 -22.72 -27.02 6.44
C LYS A 180 -23.84 -26.37 7.26
N ARG A 181 -25.07 -26.27 6.73
CA ARG A 181 -26.23 -25.59 7.35
C ARG A 181 -25.91 -24.19 7.89
N LEU A 182 -25.05 -23.46 7.20
CA LEU A 182 -24.56 -22.13 7.63
C LEU A 182 -25.59 -21.00 7.38
N PHE A 183 -26.89 -21.33 7.33
CA PHE A 183 -27.93 -20.34 7.18
C PHE A 183 -28.10 -19.57 8.49
N ILE A 184 -27.62 -18.32 8.50
CA ILE A 184 -28.09 -17.35 9.48
C ILE A 184 -29.57 -17.12 9.16
N SER A 185 -30.46 -17.59 10.03
CA SER A 185 -31.90 -17.33 9.94
C SER A 185 -32.18 -15.85 10.23
N LYS A 186 -31.79 -14.97 9.32
CA LYS A 186 -32.34 -13.62 9.21
C LYS A 186 -33.16 -13.58 7.92
N THR A 187 -34.32 -14.23 7.97
CA THR A 187 -35.42 -13.86 7.09
C THR A 187 -35.80 -12.42 7.40
N GLU A 188 -35.78 -11.54 6.41
CA GLU A 188 -36.40 -10.22 6.52
C GLU A 188 -37.85 -10.38 7.00
N PRO A 189 -38.35 -9.51 7.90
CA PRO A 189 -39.75 -9.56 8.27
C PRO A 189 -40.59 -9.18 7.05
N ILE A 190 -41.55 -10.06 6.73
CA ILE A 190 -42.58 -9.88 5.69
C ILE A 190 -43.45 -8.66 6.01
#